data_AF-A0A8I0L5T4-F1
#
_entry.id   AF-A0A8I0L5T4-F1
#
_cell.length_a   1.000
_cell.length_b   1.000
_cell.length_c   1.000
_cell.angle_alpha   90.00
_cell.angle_beta   90.00
_cell.angle_gamma   90.00
#
_symmetry.space_group_name_H-M   'P 1'
#
loop_
_entity.id
_entity.type
_entity.pdbx_description
1 polymer ?
#
loop_
_entity_poly.entity_id
_entity_poly.type
_entity_poly.pdbx_seq_one_letter_code
_entity_poly.pdbx_strand_id
1 'polypeptide(L)' 'IDAHTHFDLDVCNTTTADDFASGSRAALRGGTTTIIDFACPNKGETLHDGLRLWHEKADGKCACDYGFHMTIDDWNDTI' A
#
# COMPACT_ATOMS: atom_id res chain seq x y z
N ILE A 1 7.93 9.57 -10.07
CA ILE A 1 7.61 9.13 -8.70
C ILE A 1 6.19 9.59 -8.44
N ASP A 2 5.30 8.65 -8.14
CA ASP A 2 3.97 8.95 -7.64
C ASP A 2 3.97 8.73 -6.13
N ALA A 3 3.71 9.78 -5.36
CA ALA A 3 3.86 9.76 -3.91
C ALA A 3 2.56 9.36 -3.18
N HIS A 4 1.47 9.06 -3.91
CA HIS A 4 0.17 8.79 -3.31
C HIS A 4 -0.62 7.77 -4.12
N THR A 5 -0.40 6.49 -3.85
CA THR A 5 -1.17 5.38 -4.44
C THR A 5 -1.97 4.61 -3.40
N HIS A 6 -2.97 3.84 -3.85
CA HIS A 6 -3.79 2.95 -3.03
C HIS A 6 -4.04 1.66 -3.80
N PHE A 7 -3.03 0.77 -3.87
CA PHE A 7 -3.15 -0.53 -4.52
C PHE A 7 -3.59 -1.63 -3.55
N ASP A 8 -4.45 -2.52 -4.01
CA ASP A 8 -5.00 -3.64 -3.23
C ASP A 8 -5.56 -3.19 -1.85
N LEU A 9 -6.18 -2.01 -1.79
CA LEU A 9 -6.75 -1.44 -0.56
C LEU A 9 -8.19 -1.91 -0.36
N ASP A 10 -8.47 -2.46 0.82
CA ASP A 10 -9.82 -2.77 1.28
C ASP A 10 -10.47 -1.50 1.86
N VAL A 11 -11.55 -1.03 1.23
CA VAL A 11 -12.26 0.20 1.63
C VAL A 11 -13.74 0.11 1.23
N CYS A 12 -14.64 0.61 2.08
CA CYS A 12 -16.08 0.67 1.79
C CYS A 12 -16.70 -0.68 1.36
N ASN A 13 -16.31 -1.78 2.02
CA ASN A 13 -16.75 -3.16 1.72
C ASN A 13 -16.39 -3.65 0.30
N THR A 14 -15.33 -3.11 -0.30
CA THR A 14 -14.76 -3.59 -1.56
C THR A 14 -13.23 -3.44 -1.53
N THR A 15 -12.57 -3.88 -2.58
CA THR A 15 -11.12 -3.75 -2.77
C THR A 15 -10.87 -2.95 -4.03
N THR A 16 -9.85 -2.08 -4.03
CA THR A 16 -9.45 -1.33 -5.22
C THR A 16 -9.14 -2.28 -6.38
N ALA A 17 -9.54 -1.90 -7.60
CA ALA A 17 -9.44 -2.78 -8.77
C ALA A 17 -8.00 -3.09 -9.20
N ASP A 18 -7.06 -2.17 -8.95
CA ASP A 18 -5.64 -2.39 -9.22
C ASP A 18 -4.92 -2.90 -7.96
N ASP A 19 -4.17 -3.97 -8.14
CA ASP A 19 -3.22 -4.49 -7.15
C ASP A 19 -1.80 -3.98 -7.46
N PHE A 20 -0.81 -4.40 -6.65
CA PHE A 20 0.58 -4.02 -6.87
C PHE A 20 1.13 -4.51 -8.22
N ALA A 21 0.59 -5.57 -8.83
CA ALA A 21 1.04 -6.06 -10.13
C ALA A 21 0.43 -5.26 -11.30
N SER A 22 -0.88 -5.03 -11.31
CA SER A 22 -1.54 -4.26 -12.37
C SER A 22 -1.24 -2.77 -12.28
N GLY A 23 -1.31 -2.20 -11.06
CA GLY A 23 -1.09 -0.78 -10.80
C GLY A 23 0.33 -0.33 -11.12
N SER A 24 1.36 -1.07 -10.68
CA SER A 24 2.76 -0.74 -10.98
C SER A 24 3.09 -0.86 -12.49
N ARG A 25 2.48 -1.82 -13.20
CA ARG A 25 2.62 -1.93 -14.66
C ARG A 25 1.96 -0.75 -15.37
N ALA A 26 0.82 -0.29 -14.88
CA ALA A 26 0.17 0.91 -15.40
C ALA A 26 1.04 2.16 -15.14
N ALA A 27 1.60 2.29 -13.94
CA ALA A 27 2.53 3.36 -13.58
C ALA A 27 3.73 3.41 -14.55
N LEU A 28 4.37 2.27 -14.80
CA LEU A 28 5.49 2.17 -15.75
C LEU A 28 5.11 2.55 -17.19
N ARG A 29 3.93 2.11 -17.66
CA ARG A 29 3.43 2.51 -18.99
C ARG A 29 3.19 4.01 -19.10
N GLY A 30 2.85 4.67 -17.98
CA GLY A 30 2.71 6.11 -17.86
C GLY A 30 4.03 6.87 -17.62
N GLY A 31 5.16 6.19 -17.48
CA GLY A 31 6.46 6.80 -17.20
C GLY A 31 6.76 7.04 -15.71
N THR A 32 5.88 6.60 -14.80
CA THR A 32 6.15 6.59 -13.36
C THR A 32 6.94 5.34 -12.99
N THR A 33 8.12 5.53 -12.40
CA THR A 33 9.07 4.44 -12.09
C THR A 33 9.18 4.10 -10.61
N THR A 34 8.45 4.80 -9.74
CA THR A 34 8.44 4.59 -8.29
C THR A 34 7.11 5.03 -7.73
N ILE A 35 6.53 4.23 -6.82
CA ILE A 35 5.28 4.53 -6.12
C ILE A 35 5.47 4.60 -4.61
N ILE A 36 4.66 5.39 -3.92
CA ILE A 36 4.55 5.38 -2.46
C ILE A 36 3.08 5.12 -2.10
N ASP A 37 2.82 3.93 -1.55
CA ASP A 37 1.48 3.50 -1.16
C ASP A 37 1.23 3.75 0.33
N PHE A 38 0.02 3.51 0.83
CA PHE A 38 -0.33 3.73 2.24
C PHE A 38 -0.54 2.40 2.95
N ALA A 39 0.40 2.02 3.82
CA ALA A 39 0.20 0.89 4.71
C ALA A 39 -0.85 1.22 5.77
N CYS A 40 -1.97 0.52 5.74
CA CYS A 40 -3.12 0.77 6.60
C CYS A 40 -3.35 -0.41 7.57
N PRO A 41 -2.94 -0.31 8.84
CA PRO A 41 -3.37 -1.28 9.84
C PRO A 41 -4.89 -1.23 10.00
N ASN A 42 -5.50 -2.37 10.31
CA ASN A 42 -6.91 -2.41 10.72
C ASN A 42 -7.02 -2.02 12.19
N LYS A 43 -8.21 -1.56 12.58
CA LYS A 43 -8.48 -1.18 13.97
C LYS A 43 -8.18 -2.33 14.93
N GLY A 44 -7.23 -2.08 15.84
CA GLY A 44 -6.77 -3.04 16.84
C GLY A 44 -5.51 -3.85 16.44
N GLU A 45 -5.01 -3.67 15.21
CA GLU A 45 -3.69 -4.17 14.78
C GLU A 45 -2.58 -3.19 15.15
N THR A 46 -1.34 -3.67 15.19
CA THR A 46 -0.17 -2.80 15.38
C THR A 46 0.26 -2.16 14.05
N LEU A 47 1.01 -1.06 14.10
CA LEU A 47 1.62 -0.46 12.89
C LEU A 47 2.51 -1.46 12.14
N HIS A 48 3.18 -2.37 12.86
CA HIS A 48 4.01 -3.40 12.28
C HIS A 48 3.19 -4.45 11.53
N ASP A 49 2.00 -4.80 12.01
CA ASP A 49 1.11 -5.73 11.31
C ASP A 49 0.61 -5.14 9.99
N GLY A 50 0.22 -3.87 9.98
CA GLY A 50 -0.15 -3.15 8.77
C GLY A 50 1.00 -3.09 7.76
N LEU A 51 2.22 -2.78 8.22
CA LEU A 51 3.41 -2.76 7.37
C LEU A 51 3.73 -4.14 6.77
N ARG A 52 3.69 -5.19 7.60
CA ARG A 52 3.93 -6.57 7.16
C ARG A 52 2.92 -6.98 6.09
N LEU A 53 1.64 -6.68 6.29
CA LEU A 53 0.59 -6.98 5.30
C LEU A 53 0.86 -6.27 3.96
N TRP A 54 1.28 -5.01 3.98
CA TRP A 54 1.59 -4.29 2.74
C TRP A 54 2.80 -4.86 2.02
N HIS A 55 3.83 -5.31 2.74
CA HIS A 55 4.93 -6.07 2.15
C HIS A 55 4.45 -7.39 1.53
N GLU A 56 3.59 -8.16 2.21
CA GLU A 56 3.01 -9.40 1.65
C GLU A 56 2.19 -9.15 0.37
N LYS A 57 1.51 -8.00 0.28
CA LYS A 57 0.77 -7.59 -0.92
C LYS A 57 1.72 -7.21 -2.08
N ALA A 58 2.79 -6.47 -1.80
CA ALA A 58 3.68 -5.90 -2.82
C ALA A 58 4.86 -6.79 -3.25
N ASP A 59 5.43 -7.59 -2.33
CA ASP A 59 6.69 -8.31 -2.54
C ASP A 59 6.59 -9.33 -3.69
N GLY A 60 7.52 -9.20 -4.63
CA GLY A 60 7.56 -10.02 -5.85
C GLY A 60 6.43 -9.74 -6.85
N LYS A 61 5.52 -8.81 -6.57
CA LYS A 61 4.41 -8.43 -7.46
C LYS A 61 4.57 -7.04 -8.08
N CYS A 62 5.14 -6.09 -7.33
CA CYS A 62 5.38 -4.73 -7.83
C CYS A 62 6.45 -4.72 -8.93
N ALA A 63 6.14 -4.13 -10.08
CA ALA A 63 7.01 -4.10 -11.26
C ALA A 63 8.02 -2.94 -11.24
N CYS A 64 7.89 -2.00 -10.30
CA CYS A 64 8.77 -0.85 -10.12
C CYS A 64 9.17 -0.71 -8.64
N ASP A 65 10.13 0.18 -8.36
CA ASP A 65 10.49 0.49 -6.97
C ASP A 65 9.29 1.03 -6.20
N TYR A 66 9.23 0.76 -4.90
CA TYR A 66 8.10 1.19 -4.07
C TYR A 66 8.54 1.51 -2.64
N GLY A 67 7.69 2.27 -1.93
CA GLY A 67 7.78 2.51 -0.50
C GLY A 67 6.39 2.71 0.10
N PHE A 68 6.32 2.93 1.42
CA PHE A 68 5.05 3.09 2.13
C PHE A 68 5.05 4.30 3.05
N HIS A 69 3.93 5.04 3.03
CA HIS A 69 3.49 5.84 4.17
C HIS A 69 2.84 4.90 5.21
N MET A 70 2.89 5.27 6.49
CA MET A 70 2.15 4.57 7.54
C MET A 70 0.93 5.41 7.93
N THR A 71 -0.28 4.86 7.83
CA THR A 71 -1.46 5.54 8.38
C THR A 71 -1.58 5.28 9.87
N ILE A 72 -1.96 6.33 10.62
CA ILE A 72 -2.27 6.24 12.04
C ILE A 72 -3.80 6.24 12.16
N ASP A 73 -4.39 5.06 12.38
CA ASP A 73 -5.85 4.85 12.43
C ASP A 73 -6.43 4.97 13.86
N ASP A 74 -5.58 4.82 14.88
CA ASP A 74 -5.91 5.00 16.29
C ASP A 74 -4.73 5.66 17.05
N TRP A 75 -5.00 6.15 18.26
CA TRP A 75 -4.01 6.85 19.09
C TRP A 75 -4.03 6.36 20.53
N ASN A 76 -2.96 5.67 20.93
CA ASN A 76 -2.76 5.15 22.28
C ASN A 76 -1.27 4.88 22.54
N ASP A 77 -0.90 4.52 23.77
CA ASP A 77 0.50 4.31 24.19
C ASP A 77 1.21 3.12 23.51
N THR A 78 0.46 2.27 22.79
CA THR A 78 0.96 1.04 22.16
C THR A 78 1.01 1.10 20.63
N ILE A 79 0.61 2.23 20.05
CA ILE A 79 0.70 2.51 18.61
C ILE A 79 1.97 3.31 18.31
#